data_AF-A0A962EGL1-F1
#
_entry.id   AF-A0A962EGL1-F1
#
_cell.length_a   1.000
_cell.length_b   1.000
_cell.length_c   1.000
_cell.angle_alpha   90.00
_cell.angle_beta   90.00
_cell.angle_gamma   90.00
#
_symmetry.space_group_name_H-M   'P 1'
#
loop_
_entity.id
_entity.type
_entity.pdbx_description
1 polymer ?
#
loop_
_entity_poly.entity_id
_entity_poly.type
_entity_poly.pdbx_seq_one_letter_code
_entity_poly.pdbx_strand_id
1 'polypeptide(L)' 'HIEQGPILETEGVTIGVVTHAQGQRWYEVVFTGQESHAGPTPMPRRRDALLGAAWVIDLVNQIGHAHAPYACATVGML' A
#
# COMPACT_ATOMS: atom_id res chain seq x y z
N HIS A 1 24.12 8.26 -5.50
CA HIS A 1 22.65 8.25 -5.62
C HIS A 1 22.11 9.31 -4.69
N ILE A 2 20.99 9.98 -5.01
CA ILE A 2 20.32 10.84 -4.02
C ILE A 2 19.64 9.96 -2.96
N GLU A 3 19.38 10.50 -1.77
CA GLU A 3 18.77 9.72 -0.68
C GLU A 3 17.35 9.23 -1.00
N GLN A 4 16.58 10.02 -1.75
CA GLN A 4 15.13 9.81 -2.00
C GLN A 4 14.26 9.82 -0.73
N GLY A 5 14.84 10.25 0.40
CA GLY A 5 14.21 10.52 1.67
C GLY A 5 14.73 11.84 2.25
N PRO A 6 14.21 12.27 3.40
CA PRO A 6 14.49 13.59 3.96
C PRO A 6 15.63 13.62 5.00
N ILE A 7 16.29 12.50 5.33
CA ILE A 7 17.16 12.38 6.51
C ILE A 7 18.40 13.28 6.38
N LEU A 8 19.16 13.17 5.29
CA LEU A 8 20.40 13.95 5.09
C LEU A 8 20.11 15.46 5.02
N GLU A 9 19.01 15.85 4.38
CA GLU A 9 18.58 17.25 4.33
C GLU A 9 18.16 17.75 5.72
N THR A 10 17.33 17.00 6.44
CA THR A 10 16.82 17.36 7.76
C THR A 10 17.95 17.43 8.80
N GLU A 11 18.96 16.57 8.69
CA GLU A 11 20.12 16.53 9.59
C GLU A 11 21.27 17.44 9.15
N GLY A 12 21.19 18.09 7.98
CA GLY A 12 22.25 18.96 7.46
C GLY A 12 23.53 18.20 7.09
N VAL A 13 23.43 16.92 6.74
CA VAL A 13 24.57 16.04 6.42
C VAL A 13 24.76 15.99 4.91
N THR A 14 25.98 16.31 4.44
CA THR A 14 26.27 16.33 3.00
C THR A 14 26.37 14.93 2.39
N ILE A 15 26.95 13.97 3.11
CA ILE A 15 27.25 12.62 2.60
C ILE A 15 26.80 11.56 3.60
N GLY A 16 25.91 10.66 3.17
CA GLY A 16 25.55 9.46 3.90
C GLY A 16 26.39 8.26 3.48
N VAL A 17 26.94 7.51 4.45
CA VAL A 17 27.59 6.22 4.20
C VAL A 17 26.52 5.13 4.31
N VAL A 18 26.05 4.63 3.17
CA VAL A 18 24.98 3.62 3.11
C VAL A 18 25.48 2.28 3.66
N THR A 19 24.81 1.74 4.68
CA THR A 19 25.18 0.46 5.29
C THR A 19 24.36 -0.72 4.76
N HIS A 20 23.09 -0.49 4.41
CA HIS A 20 22.14 -1.52 3.99
C HIS A 20 21.11 -0.95 3.00
N ALA A 21 20.39 -1.85 2.33
CA ALA A 21 19.22 -1.54 1.51
C ALA A 21 18.01 -2.37 1.99
N GLN A 22 16.81 -1.78 1.95
CA GLN A 22 15.58 -2.45 2.38
C GLN A 22 15.17 -3.54 1.38
N GLY A 23 14.82 -4.73 1.90
CA GLY A 23 14.23 -5.79 1.10
C GLY A 23 12.79 -5.45 0.70
N GLN A 24 12.35 -5.90 -0.48
CA GLN A 24 11.04 -5.57 -1.03
C GLN A 24 10.27 -6.82 -1.45
N ARG A 25 8.95 -6.76 -1.34
CA ARG A 25 8.01 -7.75 -1.88
C ARG A 25 6.89 -7.04 -2.61
N TRP A 26 6.62 -7.46 -3.83
CA TRP A 26 5.61 -6.88 -4.70
C TRP A 26 4.58 -7.96 -4.99
N TYR A 27 3.31 -7.56 -5.03
CA TYR A 27 2.18 -8.48 -5.20
C TYR A 27 1.20 -7.88 -6.20
N GLU A 28 0.68 -8.75 -7.06
CA GLU A 28 -0.48 -8.46 -7.88
C GLU A 28 -1.65 -9.29 -7.34
N VAL A 29 -2.79 -8.64 -7.09
CA VAL A 29 -3.96 -9.27 -6.49
C VAL A 29 -5.18 -8.97 -7.36
N VAL A 30 -5.92 -10.02 -7.73
CA VAL A 30 -7.14 -9.90 -8.52
C VAL A 30 -8.34 -10.16 -7.62
N PHE A 31 -9.25 -9.19 -7.56
CA PHE A 31 -10.57 -9.36 -6.95
C PHE A 31 -11.61 -9.64 -8.02
N THR A 32 -12.18 -10.83 -8.00
CA THR A 32 -13.28 -11.19 -8.89
C THR A 32 -14.60 -11.11 -8.13
N GLY A 33 -15.42 -10.12 -8.50
CA GLY A 33 -16.76 -9.92 -7.98
C GLY A 33 -17.82 -10.56 -8.86
N GLN A 34 -19.04 -10.02 -8.77
CA GLN A 34 -20.13 -10.31 -9.69
C GLN A 34 -20.75 -8.99 -10.15
N GLU A 35 -20.76 -8.75 -11.46
CA GLU A 35 -21.45 -7.59 -12.03
C GLU A 35 -22.96 -7.67 -11.75
N SER A 36 -23.55 -6.53 -11.40
CA SER A 36 -24.96 -6.44 -11.11
C SER A 36 -25.46 -5.00 -11.29
N HIS A 37 -26.75 -4.82 -11.54
CA HIS A 37 -27.29 -3.49 -11.71
C HIS A 37 -27.21 -2.72 -10.38
N ALA A 38 -26.56 -1.56 -10.42
CA ALA A 38 -26.30 -0.74 -9.23
C ALA A 38 -27.55 -0.26 -8.47
N GLY A 39 -28.74 -0.21 -9.10
CA GLY A 39 -29.99 0.20 -8.46
C GLY A 39 -30.71 -0.96 -7.77
N PRO A 40 -31.29 -1.90 -8.53
CA PRO A 40 -32.23 -2.89 -8.00
C PRO A 40 -31.55 -4.06 -7.29
N THR A 41 -30.22 -4.23 -7.38
CA THR A 41 -29.53 -5.35 -6.72
C THR A 41 -29.44 -5.09 -5.21
N PRO A 42 -30.11 -5.91 -4.36
CA PRO A 42 -30.10 -5.71 -2.92
C PRO A 42 -28.69 -5.86 -2.34
N MET A 43 -28.34 -5.01 -1.37
CA MET A 43 -27.00 -4.98 -0.76
C MET A 43 -26.49 -6.34 -0.25
N PRO A 44 -27.29 -7.18 0.44
CA PRO A 44 -26.81 -8.47 0.93
C PRO A 44 -26.43 -9.49 -0.17
N ARG A 45 -26.78 -9.22 -1.44
CA ARG A 45 -26.49 -10.11 -2.57
C ARG A 45 -25.29 -9.67 -3.41
N ARG A 46 -24.67 -8.53 -3.09
CA ARG A 46 -23.56 -7.98 -3.88
C ARG A 46 -22.25 -8.70 -3.58
N ARG A 47 -21.43 -8.84 -4.63
CA ARG A 47 -20.02 -9.25 -4.57
C ARG A 47 -19.20 -8.19 -5.26
N ASP A 48 -18.92 -7.11 -4.54
CA ASP A 48 -18.28 -5.91 -5.06
C ASP A 48 -16.75 -6.05 -4.98
N ALA A 49 -16.10 -6.15 -6.14
CA ALA A 49 -14.64 -6.30 -6.22
C ALA A 49 -13.90 -5.04 -5.77
N LEU A 50 -14.42 -3.85 -6.07
CA LEU A 50 -13.78 -2.58 -5.74
C LEU A 50 -13.86 -2.31 -4.23
N LEU A 51 -14.98 -2.66 -3.59
CA LEU A 51 -15.09 -2.60 -2.13
C LEU A 51 -14.09 -3.55 -1.45
N GLY A 52 -13.92 -4.76 -1.98
CA GLY A 52 -12.90 -5.70 -1.50
C GLY A 52 -11.47 -5.17 -1.64
N ALA A 53 -11.16 -4.55 -2.80
CA ALA A 53 -9.87 -3.91 -3.03
C ALA A 53 -9.62 -2.74 -2.05
N ALA A 54 -10.64 -1.92 -1.77
CA ALA A 54 -10.54 -0.82 -0.82
C ALA A 54 -10.19 -1.29 0.60
N TRP A 55 -10.77 -2.41 1.06
CA TRP A 55 -10.40 -3.01 2.35
C TRP A 55 -8.96 -3.50 2.38
N VAL A 56 -8.45 -4.07 1.29
CA VAL A 56 -7.06 -4.49 1.21
C VAL A 56 -6.10 -3.31 1.17
N ILE A 57 -6.45 -2.21 0.52
CA ILE A 57 -5.65 -0.97 0.56
C ILE A 57 -5.51 -0.48 2.01
N ASP A 58 -6.62 -0.40 2.74
CA ASP A 58 -6.61 0.01 4.15
C ASP A 58 -5.77 -0.95 5.00
N LEU A 59 -5.92 -2.26 4.81
CA LEU A 59 -5.14 -3.28 5.50
C LEU A 59 -3.63 -3.16 5.22
N VAL A 60 -3.22 -2.93 3.97
CA VAL A 60 -1.81 -2.73 3.60
C VAL A 60 -1.22 -1.52 4.34
N ASN A 61 -1.97 -0.42 4.43
CA ASN A 61 -1.56 0.75 5.19
C ASN A 61 -1.43 0.45 6.69
N GLN A 62 -2.41 -0.26 7.26
CA GLN A 62 -2.38 -0.68 8.67
C GLN A 62 -1.18 -1.58 8.97
N ILE A 63 -0.83 -2.52 8.09
CA ILE A 63 0.35 -3.38 8.23
C ILE A 63 1.63 -2.54 8.25
N GLY A 64 1.74 -1.56 7.35
CA GLY A 64 2.89 -0.62 7.34
C GLY A 64 3.05 0.10 8.69
N HIS A 65 1.96 0.66 9.22
CA HIS A 65 1.97 1.33 10.52
C HIS A 65 2.26 0.40 11.70
N ALA A 66 1.73 -0.83 11.69
CA ALA A 66 1.96 -1.82 12.75
C ALA A 66 3.42 -2.26 12.87
N HIS A 67 4.21 -2.11 11.80
CA HIS A 67 5.63 -2.45 11.76
C HIS A 67 6.55 -1.21 11.63
N ALA A 68 6.02 -0.02 11.88
CA ALA A 68 6.82 1.20 11.94
C ALA A 68 7.86 1.14 13.09
N PRO A 69 9.04 1.79 12.95
CA PRO A 69 9.48 2.59 11.80
C PRO A 69 10.16 1.78 10.69
N TYR A 70 10.22 0.45 10.80
CA TYR A 70 11.09 -0.37 9.96
C TYR A 70 10.45 -0.86 8.66
N ALA A 71 9.12 -0.86 8.58
CA ALA A 71 8.38 -1.25 7.39
C ALA A 71 7.85 -0.04 6.63
N CYS A 72 7.86 -0.15 5.31
CA CYS A 72 7.17 0.75 4.39
C CYS A 72 6.19 -0.10 3.58
N ALA A 73 4.93 0.35 3.45
CA ALA A 73 3.90 -0.37 2.70
C ALA A 73 3.01 0.62 1.95
N THR A 74 2.59 0.28 0.74
CA THR A 74 1.69 1.08 -0.08
C THR A 74 1.01 0.23 -1.15
N VAL A 75 -0.07 0.73 -1.75
CA VAL A 75 -0.68 0.21 -2.97
C VAL A 75 -0.51 1.26 -4.06
N GLY A 76 0.28 0.96 -5.08
CA GLY A 76 0.66 1.92 -6.12
C GLY A 76 -0.29 2.00 -7.32
N MET A 77 -1.17 1.02 -7.50
CA MET A 77 -2.10 0.94 -8.64
C MET A 77 -3.37 0.14 -8.30
N LEU A 78 -4.45 0.43 -9.04
CA LEU A 78 -5.74 -0.27 -9.03
C LEU A 78 -6.19 -0.56 -10.47
#